data_AF-A0A257TEC4-F1
#
_entry.id   AF-A0A257TEC4-F1
#
_cell.length_a   1.000
_cell.length_b   1.000
_cell.length_c   1.000
_cell.angle_alpha   90.00
_cell.angle_beta   90.00
_cell.angle_gamma   90.00
#
_symmetry.space_group_name_H-M   'P 1'
#
loop_
_entity.id
_entity.type
_entity.pdbx_description
1 polymer ?
#
loop_
_entity_poly.entity_id
_entity_poly.type
_entity_poly.pdbx_seq_one_letter_code
_entity_poly.pdbx_strand_id
1 'polypeptide(L)'
;MAQYITPEQRAKIISAIKDEGMSIPDAAKTFLIAEYTIKKWLRKQSKNGHTSSTEVQRLRQENQELKAIIGEMILHQKTKRKSSFPGT
;
A
#
# COMPACT_ATOMS: atom_id res chain seq x y z
N MET A 1 -32.63 16.63 -6.33
CA MET A 1 -32.65 15.66 -7.45
C MET A 1 -31.36 14.85 -7.39
N ALA A 2 -31.41 13.52 -7.54
CA ALA A 2 -30.21 12.68 -7.53
C ALA A 2 -29.57 12.73 -8.93
N GLN A 3 -28.42 13.40 -9.05
CA GLN A 3 -27.66 13.42 -10.29
C GLN A 3 -27.04 12.04 -10.52
N TYR A 4 -27.44 11.35 -11.59
CA TYR A 4 -26.81 10.09 -11.98
C TYR A 4 -25.45 10.39 -12.59
N ILE A 5 -24.39 9.85 -11.98
CA ILE A 5 -23.01 10.02 -12.43
C ILE A 5 -22.57 8.70 -13.04
N THR A 6 -22.11 8.74 -14.28
CA THR A 6 -21.66 7.52 -14.95
C THR A 6 -20.38 6.99 -14.27
N PRO A 7 -20.13 5.68 -14.35
CA PRO A 7 -18.89 5.10 -13.83
C PRO A 7 -17.63 5.75 -14.41
N GLU A 8 -17.67 6.13 -15.69
CA GLU A 8 -16.56 6.80 -16.39
C GLU A 8 -16.31 8.20 -15.84
N GLN A 9 -17.36 9.00 -15.64
CA GLN A 9 -17.23 10.32 -15.02
C GLN A 9 -16.67 10.22 -13.61
N ARG A 10 -17.14 9.25 -12.83
CA ARG A 10 -16.59 8.98 -11.49
C ARG A 10 -15.10 8.63 -11.54
N ALA A 11 -14.66 7.81 -12.49
CA ALA A 11 -13.26 7.44 -12.65
C ALA A 11 -12.40 8.68 -12.96
N LYS A 12 -12.86 9.53 -13.89
CA LYS A 12 -12.19 10.79 -14.26
C LYS A 12 -12.04 11.77 -13.10
N ILE A 13 -13.06 11.87 -12.25
CA ILE A 13 -13.01 12.73 -11.05
C ILE A 13 -11.99 12.19 -10.05
N ILE A 14 -11.93 10.87 -9.88
CA ILE A 14 -10.99 10.24 -8.95
C ILE A 14 -9.54 10.39 -9.45
N SER A 15 -9.29 10.23 -10.76
CA SER A 15 -7.94 10.42 -11.33
C SER A 15 -7.48 11.87 -11.22
N ALA A 16 -8.36 12.85 -11.49
CA ALA A 16 -8.02 14.27 -11.29
C ALA A 16 -7.59 14.57 -9.83
N ILE A 17 -8.22 13.93 -8.84
CA ILE A 17 -7.87 14.13 -7.43
C ILE A 17 -6.56 13.42 -7.05
N LYS A 18 -6.34 12.20 -7.53
CA LYS A 18 -5.20 11.37 -7.11
C LYS A 18 -3.92 11.60 -7.92
N ASP A 19 -4.07 11.76 -9.23
CA ASP A 19 -2.97 11.79 -10.19
C ASP A 19 -2.58 13.23 -10.54
N GLU A 20 -3.58 14.12 -10.67
CA GLU A 20 -3.36 15.54 -11.00
C GLU A 20 -3.29 16.45 -9.75
N GLY A 21 -3.56 15.90 -8.56
CA GLY A 21 -3.47 16.63 -7.29
C GLY A 21 -4.61 17.65 -7.05
N MET A 22 -5.73 17.54 -7.77
CA MET A 22 -6.87 18.43 -7.60
C MET A 22 -7.50 18.27 -6.20
N SER A 23 -7.78 19.39 -5.54
CA SER A 23 -8.43 19.40 -4.22
C SER A 23 -9.88 18.92 -4.32
N ILE A 24 -10.36 18.18 -3.31
CA ILE A 24 -11.75 17.70 -3.22
C ILE A 24 -12.79 18.82 -3.38
N PRO A 25 -12.68 19.98 -2.70
CA PRO A 25 -13.59 21.12 -2.93
C PRO A 25 -13.56 21.67 -4.36
N ASP A 26 -12.41 21.67 -5.02
CA ASP A 26 -12.30 22.17 -6.39
C ASP A 26 -12.91 21.20 -7.40
N ALA A 27 -12.69 19.90 -7.19
CA ALA A 27 -13.36 18.85 -7.96
C ALA A 27 -14.88 18.87 -7.74
N ALA A 28 -15.34 19.09 -6.50
CA ALA A 28 -16.76 19.20 -6.19
C ALA A 28 -17.44 20.35 -6.96
N LYS A 29 -16.79 21.52 -7.02
CA LYS A 29 -17.28 22.68 -7.79
C LYS A 29 -17.23 22.43 -9.29
N THR A 30 -16.12 21.90 -9.79
CA THR A 30 -15.88 21.68 -11.23
C THR A 30 -16.86 20.68 -11.82
N PHE A 31 -17.13 19.59 -11.09
CA PHE A 31 -17.99 18.51 -11.57
C PHE A 31 -19.42 18.59 -11.01
N LEU A 32 -19.75 19.65 -10.26
CA LEU A 32 -21.06 19.87 -9.63
C LEU A 32 -21.54 18.68 -8.78
N ILE A 33 -20.63 18.13 -7.98
CA ILE A 33 -20.89 16.97 -7.12
C ILE A 33 -20.64 17.35 -5.67
N ALA A 34 -21.50 16.88 -4.78
CA ALA A 34 -21.30 17.08 -3.35
C ALA A 34 -19.96 16.46 -2.88
N GLU A 35 -19.17 17.23 -2.13
CA GLU A 35 -17.89 16.76 -1.59
C GLU A 35 -18.03 15.45 -0.79
N TYR A 36 -19.15 15.31 -0.06
CA TYR A 36 -19.44 14.09 0.70
C TYR A 36 -19.48 12.84 -0.20
N THR A 37 -20.01 12.96 -1.42
CA THR A 37 -20.07 11.88 -2.40
C THR A 37 -18.67 11.50 -2.88
N ILE A 38 -17.83 12.49 -3.18
CA ILE A 38 -16.43 12.28 -3.57
C ILE A 38 -15.65 11.61 -2.43
N LYS A 39 -15.78 12.11 -1.19
CA LYS A 39 -15.18 11.53 0.01
C LYS A 39 -15.64 10.08 0.23
N LYS A 40 -16.93 9.78 0.00
CA LYS A 40 -17.49 8.41 0.08
C LYS A 40 -16.86 7.49 -0.96
N TRP A 41 -16.64 7.95 -2.19
CA TRP A 41 -15.98 7.17 -3.24
C TRP A 41 -14.51 6.90 -2.95
N LEU A 42 -13.77 7.90 -2.49
CA LEU A 42 -12.36 7.75 -2.11
C LEU A 42 -12.20 6.79 -0.92
N ARG A 43 -13.08 6.88 0.09
CA ARG A 43 -13.11 5.92 1.21
C ARG A 43 -13.44 4.50 0.75
N LYS A 44 -14.42 4.33 -0.15
CA LYS A 44 -14.78 3.02 -0.71
C LYS A 44 -13.62 2.43 -1.53
N GLN A 45 -12.89 3.27 -2.27
CA GLN A 45 -11.71 2.83 -3.02
C GLN A 45 -10.53 2.54 -2.10
N SER A 46 -10.33 3.26 -0.98
CA SER A 46 -9.32 2.92 0.03
C SER A 46 -9.60 1.56 0.67
N LYS A 47 -10.87 1.24 0.94
CA LYS A 47 -11.30 -0.10 1.39
C LYS A 47 -11.07 -1.22 0.36
N ASN A 48 -11.06 -0.88 -0.92
CA ASN A 48 -10.82 -1.84 -2.02
C ASN A 48 -9.38 -1.75 -2.57
N GLY A 49 -8.59 -0.79 -2.09
CA GLY A 49 -7.28 -0.40 -2.60
C GLY A 49 -6.15 -0.74 -1.65
N HIS A 50 -6.45 -1.56 -0.64
CA HIS A 50 -5.45 -2.29 0.13
C HIS A 50 -4.58 -3.04 -0.90
N THR A 51 -3.27 -2.79 -1.03
CA THR A 51 -2.28 -3.55 -0.24
C THR A 51 -3.02 -4.48 0.70
N SER A 52 -3.59 -5.55 0.12
CA SER A 52 -4.49 -6.45 0.84
C SER A 52 -3.84 -6.70 2.18
N SER A 53 -4.55 -6.51 3.29
CA SER A 53 -3.92 -6.68 4.61
C SER A 53 -3.18 -8.02 4.70
N THR A 54 -3.65 -9.01 3.91
CA THR A 54 -3.03 -10.30 3.64
C THR A 54 -1.68 -10.21 2.89
N GLU A 55 -1.56 -9.36 1.87
CA GLU A 55 -0.33 -9.14 1.10
C GLU A 55 0.74 -8.45 1.95
N VAL A 56 0.36 -7.43 2.73
CA VAL A 56 1.28 -6.79 3.68
C VAL A 56 1.74 -7.78 4.75
N GLN A 57 0.83 -8.63 5.24
CA GLN A 57 1.14 -9.65 6.22
C GLN A 57 2.05 -10.75 5.63
N ARG A 58 1.79 -11.20 4.40
CA ARG A 58 2.64 -12.13 3.64
C ARG A 58 4.04 -11.56 3.45
N LEU A 59 4.15 -10.32 2.98
CA LEU A 59 5.44 -9.63 2.78
C LEU A 59 6.22 -9.42 4.08
N ARG A 60 5.52 -9.24 5.22
CA ARG A 60 6.16 -9.17 6.54
C ARG A 60 6.70 -10.53 6.99
N GLN A 61 5.94 -11.60 6.76
CA GLN A 61 6.36 -12.96 7.08
C GLN A 61 7.57 -13.37 6.23
N GLU A 62 7.51 -13.12 4.92
CA GLU A 62 8.61 -13.40 4.00
C GLU A 62 9.88 -12.62 4.39
N ASN A 63 9.75 -11.35 4.81
CA ASN A 63 10.88 -10.59 5.38
C ASN A 63 11.45 -11.18 6.67
N GLN A 64 10.62 -11.74 7.55
CA GLN A 64 11.10 -12.36 8.80
C GLN A 64 11.87 -13.65 8.51
N GLU A 65 11.37 -14.48 7.61
CA GLU A 65 12.02 -15.73 7.21
C GLU A 65 13.39 -15.47 6.57
N LEU A 66 13.47 -14.48 5.66
CA LEU A 66 14.74 -14.07 5.05
C LEU A 66 15.76 -13.60 6.09
N LYS A 67 15.33 -12.81 7.08
CA LYS A 67 16.20 -12.35 8.17
C LYS A 67 16.70 -13.50 9.04
N ALA A 68 15.86 -14.51 9.29
CA ALA A 68 16.26 -15.70 10.04
C ALA A 68 17.33 -16.50 9.28
N ILE A 69 17.13 -16.75 7.99
CA ILE A 69 18.10 -17.44 7.13
C ILE A 69 19.45 -16.71 7.12
N ILE A 70 19.44 -15.38 6.97
CA ILE A 70 20.65 -14.56 7.02
C ILE A 70 21.34 -14.69 8.39
N GLY A 71 20.57 -14.65 9.48
CA GLY A 71 21.09 -14.85 10.83
C GLY A 71 21.78 -16.20 11.00
N GLU A 72 21.16 -17.29 10.53
CA GLU A 72 21.74 -18.63 10.56
C GLU A 72 23.02 -18.73 9.72
N MET A 73 23.04 -18.14 8.52
CA MET A 73 24.24 -18.11 7.67
C MET A 73 25.41 -17.39 8.37
N ILE A 74 25.14 -16.25 8.99
CA ILE A 74 26.16 -15.48 9.74
C ILE A 74 26.68 -16.31 10.92
N LEU A 75 25.80 -17.00 11.64
CA LEU A 75 26.17 -17.83 12.78
C LEU A 75 27.05 -19.02 12.34
N HIS A 76 26.68 -19.71 11.25
CA HIS A 76 27.49 -20.78 10.65
C HIS A 76 28.87 -20.30 10.19
N GLN A 77 28.98 -19.10 9.63
CA GLN A 77 30.29 -18.52 9.28
C GLN A 77 31.14 -18.26 10.53
N LYS A 78 30.54 -17.71 11.59
CA LYS A 78 31.24 -17.45 12.85
C LYS A 78 31.72 -18.72 13.53
N THR A 79 30.90 -19.78 13.56
CA THR A 79 31.28 -21.07 14.17
C THR A 79 32.37 -21.76 13.36
N LYS A 80 32.28 -21.78 12.02
CA LYS A 80 33.36 -22.30 11.15
C LYS A 80 34.69 -21.57 11.33
N ARG A 81 34.66 -20.24 11.49
CA ARG A 81 35.89 -19.48 11.80
C ARG A 81 36.43 -19.77 13.20
N LYS A 82 35.55 -19.99 14.19
CA LYS A 82 35.95 -20.30 15.57
C LYS A 82 36.48 -21.74 15.72
N SER A 83 35.98 -22.70 14.95
CA SER A 83 36.51 -24.08 14.92
C SER A 83 37.80 -24.24 14.11
N SER A 84 38.16 -23.26 13.27
CA SER A 84 39.41 -23.27 12.50
C SER A 84 40.61 -22.73 13.28
N PHE A 85 40.43 -22.34 14.55
CA PHE A 85 41.53 -21.93 15.44
C PHE A 85 41.63 -22.91 16.63
N PRO A 86 42.14 -24.14 16.45
CA PRO A 86 42.72 -24.89 17.55
C PRO A 86 44.11 -24.26 17.81
N GLY A 87 44.14 -23.25 18.67
CA GLY A 87 45.37 -22.80 19.28
C GLY A 87 45.71 -23.73 20.45
N THR A 88 46.90 -24.34 20.36
CA THR A 88 47.67 -25.12 21.36
C THR A 88 47.10 -26.46 21.82
#